data_AF-A0A7J7KPS6-F1
#
_entry.id   AF-A0A7J7KPS6-F1
#
_cell.length_a   1.000
_cell.length_b   1.000
_cell.length_c   1.000
_cell.angle_alpha   90.00
_cell.angle_beta   90.00
_cell.angle_gamma   90.00
#
_symmetry.space_group_name_H-M   'P 1'
#
loop_
_entity.id
_entity.type
_entity.pdbx_description
1 polymer ?
#
loop_
_entity_poly.entity_id
_entity_poly.type
_entity_poly.pdbx_seq_one_letter_code
_entity_poly.pdbx_strand_id
1 'polypeptide(L)' 'MTSACQKKCVPPKYSDGELSKGEAVCIDRCVAKFMDVHDIVGKKLTAMSNAEQGGGAAGLPGTIPK' A
#
# COMPACT_ATOMS: atom_id res chain seq x y z
N MET A 1 -2.48 2.95 -1.16
CA MET A 1 -3.23 3.51 -0.01
C MET A 1 -4.70 3.72 -0.34
N THR A 2 -5.07 4.67 -1.21
CA THR A 2 -6.47 5.05 -1.49
C THR A 2 -7.36 3.89 -1.93
N SER A 3 -6.94 3.09 -2.91
CA SER A 3 -7.69 1.93 -3.39
C SER A 3 -7.84 0.82 -2.33
N ALA A 4 -6.88 0.69 -1.41
CA ALA A 4 -6.94 -0.28 -0.33
C ALA A 4 -7.95 0.17 0.74
N CYS A 5 -7.92 1.44 1.14
CA CYS A 5 -8.84 1.97 2.12
C CYS A 5 -10.27 2.07 1.60
N GLN A 6 -10.46 2.44 0.33
CA GLN A 6 -11.77 2.40 -0.31
C GLN A 6 -12.36 0.99 -0.26
N LYS A 7 -11.62 -0.05 -0.69
CA LYS A 7 -12.10 -1.44 -0.65
C LYS A 7 -12.36 -1.97 0.77
N LYS A 8 -11.67 -1.43 1.79
CA LYS A 8 -11.81 -1.85 3.19
C LYS A 8 -12.96 -1.17 3.91
N CYS A 9 -13.21 0.10 3.60
CA CYS A 9 -14.12 0.95 4.36
C CYS A 9 -15.40 1.30 3.62
N VAL A 10 -15.44 1.14 2.30
CA VAL A 10 -16.60 1.45 1.46
C VAL A 10 -17.11 0.14 0.85
N PRO A 11 -18.32 -0.31 1.21
CA PRO A 11 -18.90 -1.52 0.67
C PRO A 11 -19.23 -1.36 -0.82
N PRO A 12 -19.21 -2.46 -1.60
CA PRO A 12 -19.52 -2.40 -3.03
C PRO A 12 -20.99 -2.06 -3.33
N LYS A 13 -21.88 -2.21 -2.34
CA LYS A 13 -23.27 -1.74 -2.41
C LYS A 13 -23.37 -0.39 -1.72
N TYR A 14 -23.58 0.64 -2.53
CA TYR A 14 -23.82 2.00 -2.08
C TYR A 14 -25.31 2.17 -1.77
N SER A 15 -25.62 2.45 -0.52
CA SER A 15 -26.99 2.79 -0.09
C SER A 15 -27.29 4.27 -0.28
N ASP A 16 -26.27 5.12 -0.24
CA ASP A 16 -26.36 6.57 -0.27
C ASP A 16 -25.21 7.16 -1.12
N GLY A 17 -25.38 8.40 -1.60
CA GLY A 17 -24.36 9.11 -2.40
C GLY A 17 -23.29 9.82 -1.58
N GLU A 18 -23.42 9.83 -0.26
CA GLU A 18 -22.51 10.46 0.69
C GLU A 18 -21.87 9.43 1.61
N LEU A 19 -20.67 9.78 2.08
CA LEU A 19 -19.91 8.94 2.99
C LEU A 19 -20.56 8.96 4.38
N SER A 20 -20.98 7.81 4.88
CA SER A 20 -21.54 7.71 6.23
C SER A 20 -20.47 8.00 7.28
N LYS A 21 -20.87 8.48 8.47
CA LYS A 21 -19.93 8.73 9.59
C LYS A 21 -19.04 7.52 9.89
N GLY A 22 -19.57 6.30 9.74
CA GLY A 22 -18.80 5.07 9.94
C GLY A 22 -17.70 4.86 8.89
N GLU A 23 -17.99 5.18 7.64
CA GLU A 23 -17.04 5.04 6.53
C GLU A 23 -15.95 6.12 6.62
N ALA A 24 -16.32 7.35 6.97
CA ALA A 24 -15.36 8.44 7.22
C ALA A 24 -14.34 8.06 8.30
N VAL A 25 -14.82 7.65 9.48
CA VAL A 25 -13.96 7.22 10.60
C VAL A 25 -13.15 5.97 10.25
N CYS A 26 -13.71 5.06 9.46
CA CYS A 26 -12.97 3.89 8.97
C CYS A 26 -11.79 4.30 8.08
N ILE A 27 -11.99 5.24 7.16
CA ILE A 27 -10.94 5.72 6.25
C ILE A 27 -9.78 6.34 7.05
N ASP A 28 -10.06 7.19 8.03
CA ASP A 28 -9.02 7.78 8.89
C ASP A 28 -8.19 6.71 9.61
N ARG A 29 -8.86 5.72 10.21
CA ARG A 29 -8.18 4.58 10.87
C ARG A 29 -7.42 3.72 9.87
N CYS A 30 -7.93 3.56 8.65
CA CYS A 30 -7.29 2.76 7.61
C CYS A 30 -5.99 3.40 7.15
N VAL A 31 -5.98 4.72 6.91
CA VAL A 31 -4.78 5.44 6.46
C VAL A 31 -3.67 5.36 7.52
N ALA A 32 -4.01 5.58 8.80
CA ALA A 32 -3.05 5.44 9.89
C ALA A 32 -2.40 4.04 9.90
N LYS A 33 -3.22 2.98 9.86
CA LYS A 33 -2.72 1.59 9.81
C LYS A 33 -1.93 1.29 8.54
N PHE A 34 -2.32 1.86 7.40
CA PHE A 34 -1.62 1.62 6.13
C PHE A 34 -0.20 2.17 6.21
N MET A 35 0.00 3.36 6.77
CA MET A 35 1.34 3.94 6.92
C MET A 35 2.22 3.16 7.90
N ASP A 36 1.66 2.74 9.04
CA ASP A 36 2.39 1.91 10.01
C ASP A 36 2.88 0.60 9.37
N VAL A 37 2.00 -0.09 8.63
CA VAL A 37 2.36 -1.32 7.92
C VAL A 37 3.34 -1.04 6.78
N HIS A 38 3.17 0.07 6.05
CA HIS A 38 4.05 0.45 4.96
C HIS A 38 5.49 0.67 5.44
N ASP A 39 5.68 1.31 6.60
CA ASP A 39 7.01 1.50 7.20
C ASP A 39 7.65 0.17 7.60
N ILE A 40 6.90 -0.72 8.25
CA ILE A 40 7.38 -2.05 8.64
C ILE A 40 7.77 -2.88 7.41
N VAL A 41 6.94 -2.86 6.36
CA VAL A 41 7.21 -3.56 5.10
C VAL A 41 8.44 -2.96 4.42
N GLY A 42 8.59 -1.64 4.40
CA GLY A 42 9.76 -0.96 3.86
C GLY A 42 11.05 -1.40 4.56
N LYS A 43 11.07 -1.41 5.90
CA LYS A 43 12.22 -1.88 6.69
C LYS A 43 12.59 -3.33 6.40
N LYS A 44 11.59 -4.22 6.30
CA LYS A 44 11.82 -5.62 5.95
C LYS A 44 12.34 -5.78 4.53
N LEU A 45 11.79 -5.04 3.57
CA LEU A 45 12.22 -5.10 2.18
C LEU A 45 13.68 -4.67 2.05
N THR A 46 14.09 -3.56 2.68
CA THR A 46 15.50 -3.13 2.72
C THR A 46 16.40 -4.16 3.39
N ALA A 47 15.97 -4.75 4.50
CA ALA A 47 16.75 -5.80 5.19
C ALA A 47 16.94 -7.05 4.30
N MET A 48 15.89 -7.45 3.56
CA MET A 48 15.97 -8.57 2.61
C MET A 48 16.84 -8.22 1.40
N SER A 49 16.69 -7.04 0.82
CA SER A 49 17.52 -6.59 -0.31
C SER A 49 19.01 -6.47 0.06
N ASN A 50 19.33 -6.06 1.29
CA ASN A 50 20.71 -6.05 1.77
C ASN A 50 21.24 -7.46 2.08
N ALA A 51 20.37 -8.41 2.44
CA ALA A 51 20.75 -9.81 2.63
C ALA A 51 21.00 -10.54 1.30
N GLU A 52 20.30 -10.16 0.22
CA GLU A 52 20.50 -10.71 -1.13
C GLU A 52 21.67 -10.06 -1.89
N GLN A 53 22.20 -8.92 -1.42
CA GLN A 53 23.40 -8.28 -2.00
C GLN A 53 24.73 -9.02 -1.75
N GLY A 54 24.68 -10.25 -1.22
CA GLY A 54 25.81 -11.17 -1.12
C GLY A 54 26.09 -12.02 -2.37
N GLY A 55 25.34 -11.88 -3.46
CA GLY A 55 25.66 -12.58 -4.70
C GLY A 55 24.73 -12.28 -5.87
N GLY A 56 25.24 -11.57 -6.87
CA GLY A 56 24.61 -11.52 -8.19
C GLY A 56 24.60 -10.14 -8.80
N ALA A 57 25.45 -9.96 -9.81
CA ALA A 57 25.60 -8.76 -10.59
C ALA A 57 24.37 -8.42 -11.46
N ALA A 58 24.32 -7.14 -11.84
CA ALA A 58 23.77 -6.58 -13.08
C ALA A 58 22.24 -6.41 -13.20
N GLY A 59 21.81 -5.14 -13.36
CA GLY A 59 20.51 -4.85 -13.97
C GLY A 59 19.85 -3.50 -13.68
N LEU A 60 20.52 -2.38 -13.92
CA LEU A 60 19.87 -1.09 -14.22
C LEU A 60 20.47 -0.58 -15.54
N PRO A 61 19.83 0.36 -16.27
CA PRO A 61 18.41 0.52 -16.59
C PRO A 61 18.18 0.61 -18.12
N GLY A 62 16.97 0.31 -18.58
CA GLY A 62 16.47 0.82 -19.86
C GLY A 62 16.45 -0.18 -21.02
N THR A 63 15.24 -0.47 -21.51
CA THR A 63 14.77 -0.07 -22.86
C THR A 63 13.37 -0.65 -23.05
N ILE A 64 12.40 0.25 -23.25
CA ILE A 64 11.13 -0.05 -23.91
C ILE A 64 11.42 0.04 -25.41
N PRO A 65 11.05 -0.98 -26.20
CA PRO A 65 10.24 -0.64 -27.37
C PRO A 65 9.10 -1.62 -27.63
N LYS A 66 7.91 -1.01 -27.72
CA LYS A 66 6.70 -1.35 -28.49
C LYS A 66 5.86 -2.57 -28.09
#